data_AF-A0A7G8BC56-F1
#
_entry.id   AF-A0A7G8BC56-F1
#
_cell.length_a   1.000
_cell.length_b   1.000
_cell.length_c   1.000
_cell.angle_alpha   90.00
_cell.angle_beta   90.00
_cell.angle_gamma   90.00
#
_symmetry.space_group_name_H-M   'P 1'
#
loop_
_entity.id
_entity.type
_entity.pdbx_description
1 polymer ?
#
loop_
_entity_poly.entity_id
_entity_poly.type
_entity_poly.pdbx_seq_one_letter_code
_entity_poly.pdbx_strand_id
1 'polypeptide(L)'
;MICRKVKAHLANLLFEPESVPADVRNHLEDCADCSMELASMEATMNLMDEWQAPEPSPYFDSKLAVRMREEQRAEPAGLLERMRARLLFGSNVHLRPIAVGALALLIIIGGGTYAGLMSSNSAAPVKTSAAVEDLKSLDDNAQVFQQLNSLDQNDQDDNGGSSNDL
;
A
#
# COMPACT_ATOMS: atom_id res chain seq x y z
N MET A 1 8.00 -17.22 -17.59
CA MET A 1 7.46 -16.20 -16.65
C MET A 1 6.22 -16.77 -15.96
N ILE A 2 5.83 -16.33 -14.75
CA ILE A 2 4.61 -16.83 -14.08
C ILE A 2 3.41 -15.91 -14.37
N CYS A 3 2.21 -16.48 -14.55
CA CYS A 3 0.99 -15.73 -14.92
C CYS A 3 0.71 -14.57 -13.95
N ARG A 4 0.96 -14.75 -12.64
CA ARG A 4 0.78 -13.69 -11.63
C ARG A 4 1.56 -12.41 -11.96
N LYS A 5 2.80 -12.56 -12.46
CA LYS A 5 3.63 -11.40 -12.81
C LYS A 5 3.09 -10.72 -14.07
N VAL A 6 2.60 -11.48 -15.05
CA VAL A 6 2.00 -10.93 -16.27
C VAL A 6 0.70 -10.19 -15.97
N LYS A 7 -0.15 -10.73 -15.09
CA LYS A 7 -1.38 -10.08 -14.64
C LYS A 7 -1.15 -8.69 -14.06
N ALA A 8 -0.05 -8.48 -13.34
CA ALA A 8 0.32 -7.16 -12.81
C ALA A 8 0.66 -6.12 -13.90
N HIS A 9 0.94 -6.57 -15.13
CA HIS A 9 1.27 -5.71 -16.27
C HIS A 9 0.15 -5.60 -17.30
N LEU A 10 -0.99 -6.30 -17.15
CA LEU A 10 -2.10 -6.28 -18.12
C LEU A 10 -2.67 -4.87 -18.35
N ALA A 11 -2.86 -4.08 -17.29
CA ALA A 11 -3.31 -2.70 -17.44
C ALA A 11 -2.29 -1.83 -18.20
N ASN A 12 -1.00 -2.01 -17.92
CA ASN A 12 0.04 -1.27 -18.63
C ASN A 12 0.14 -1.69 -20.09
N LEU A 13 -0.12 -2.97 -20.43
CA LEU A 13 -0.21 -3.41 -21.81
C LEU A 13 -1.33 -2.70 -22.58
N LEU A 14 -2.43 -2.37 -21.90
CA LEU A 14 -3.61 -1.73 -22.48
C LEU A 14 -3.43 -0.21 -22.67
N PHE A 15 -2.80 0.47 -21.71
CA PHE A 15 -2.68 1.94 -21.72
C PHE A 15 -1.30 2.45 -22.16
N GLU A 16 -0.23 1.73 -21.84
CA GLU A 16 1.17 2.14 -22.04
C GLU A 16 2.03 0.94 -22.49
N PRO A 17 1.76 0.35 -23.67
CA PRO A 17 2.38 -0.91 -24.10
C PRO A 17 3.92 -0.84 -24.18
N GLU A 18 4.47 0.36 -24.43
CA GLU A 18 5.92 0.60 -24.50
C GLU A 18 6.63 0.49 -23.13
N SER A 19 5.90 0.64 -22.03
CA SER A 19 6.44 0.52 -20.66
C SER A 19 6.66 -0.94 -20.24
N VAL A 20 6.14 -1.89 -21.01
CA VAL A 20 6.05 -3.29 -20.60
C VAL A 20 7.24 -4.10 -21.13
N PRO A 21 7.96 -4.86 -20.26
CA PRO A 21 9.08 -5.71 -20.68
C PRO A 21 8.69 -6.72 -21.77
N ALA A 22 9.61 -7.01 -22.69
CA ALA A 22 9.39 -7.96 -23.79
C ALA A 22 9.03 -9.38 -23.29
N ASP A 23 9.58 -9.79 -22.14
CA ASP A 23 9.30 -11.10 -21.53
C ASP A 23 7.80 -11.32 -21.21
N VAL A 24 7.06 -10.23 -20.94
CA VAL A 24 5.62 -10.27 -20.68
C VAL A 24 4.87 -10.57 -21.97
N ARG A 25 5.29 -9.95 -23.08
CA ARG A 25 4.69 -10.14 -24.41
C ARG A 25 4.90 -11.57 -24.91
N ASN A 26 6.10 -12.09 -24.74
CA ASN A 26 6.43 -13.47 -25.08
C ASN A 26 5.55 -14.47 -24.31
N HIS A 27 5.25 -14.20 -23.03
CA HIS A 27 4.37 -15.08 -22.24
C HIS A 27 2.92 -15.09 -22.74
N LEU A 28 2.43 -14.00 -23.34
CA LEU A 28 1.06 -13.95 -23.87
C LEU A 28 0.90 -14.85 -25.10
N GLU A 29 1.96 -15.03 -25.90
CA GLU A 29 1.97 -15.94 -27.04
C GLU A 29 1.89 -17.41 -26.58
N ASP A 30 2.51 -17.72 -25.43
CA ASP A 30 2.58 -19.08 -24.87
C ASP A 30 1.41 -19.43 -23.94
N CYS A 31 0.68 -18.45 -23.40
CA CYS A 31 -0.35 -18.65 -22.38
C CYS A 31 -1.73 -18.16 -22.82
N ALA A 32 -2.63 -19.11 -23.11
CA ALA A 32 -4.01 -18.85 -23.51
C ALA A 32 -4.82 -18.10 -22.44
N ASP A 33 -4.60 -18.39 -21.15
CA ASP A 33 -5.36 -17.74 -20.08
C ASP A 33 -5.05 -16.24 -19.98
N CYS A 34 -3.76 -15.87 -20.08
CA CYS A 34 -3.35 -14.48 -19.97
C CYS A 34 -3.73 -13.65 -21.21
N SER A 35 -3.68 -14.26 -22.41
CA SER A 35 -4.13 -13.59 -23.64
C SER A 35 -5.64 -13.41 -23.69
N MET A 36 -6.41 -14.40 -23.21
CA MET A 36 -7.87 -14.27 -23.08
C MET A 36 -8.26 -13.15 -22.09
N GLU A 37 -7.56 -13.06 -20.96
CA GLU A 37 -7.79 -11.98 -19.99
C GLU A 37 -7.50 -10.60 -20.60
N LEU A 38 -6.38 -10.44 -21.30
CA LEU A 38 -6.06 -9.20 -22.01
C LEU A 38 -7.14 -8.84 -23.04
N ALA A 39 -7.55 -9.81 -23.86
CA ALA A 39 -8.59 -9.61 -24.87
C ALA A 39 -9.93 -9.18 -24.26
N SER A 40 -10.29 -9.69 -23.07
CA SER A 40 -11.50 -9.26 -22.36
C SER A 40 -11.42 -7.80 -21.88
N MET A 41 -10.24 -7.34 -21.48
CA MET A 41 -10.01 -5.94 -21.10
C MET A 41 -10.05 -5.02 -22.32
N GLU A 42 -9.40 -5.42 -23.42
CA GLU A 42 -9.46 -4.71 -24.71
C GLU A 42 -10.90 -4.58 -25.23
N ALA A 43 -11.69 -5.67 -25.15
CA ALA A 43 -13.10 -5.64 -25.52
C ALA A 43 -13.91 -4.65 -24.67
N THR A 44 -13.60 -4.55 -23.37
CA THR A 44 -14.25 -3.57 -22.48
C THR A 44 -13.91 -2.14 -22.87
N MET A 45 -12.65 -1.86 -23.22
CA MET A 45 -12.24 -0.52 -23.65
C MET A 45 -12.83 -0.14 -25.00
N ASN A 46 -12.89 -1.07 -25.95
CA ASN A 46 -13.55 -0.85 -27.23
C ASN A 46 -15.04 -0.49 -27.05
N LEU A 47 -15.73 -1.11 -26.08
CA LEU A 47 -17.11 -0.74 -25.74
C LEU A 47 -17.20 0.67 -25.14
N MET A 48 -16.22 1.05 -24.30
CA MET A 48 -16.14 2.41 -23.76
C MET A 48 -15.86 3.46 -24.85
N ASP A 49 -15.10 3.10 -25.88
CA ASP A 49 -14.82 3.99 -27.02
C ASP A 49 -16.06 4.20 -27.91
N GLU A 50 -16.99 3.23 -27.94
CA GLU A 50 -18.29 3.37 -28.60
C GLU A 50 -19.21 4.35 -27.85
N TRP A 51 -18.95 4.63 -26.58
CA TRP A 51 -19.77 5.55 -25.81
C TRP A 51 -19.64 6.99 -26.34
N GLN A 52 -20.69 7.47 -27.00
CA GLN A 52 -20.77 8.86 -27.44
C GLN A 52 -20.92 9.79 -26.22
N ALA A 53 -19.93 10.66 -26.01
CA ALA A 53 -20.03 11.69 -24.97
C ALA A 53 -21.22 12.61 -25.26
N PRO A 54 -22.13 12.84 -24.28
CA PRO A 54 -23.23 13.78 -24.47
C PRO A 54 -22.67 15.19 -24.62
N GLU A 55 -23.28 16.00 -25.51
CA GLU A 55 -22.86 17.39 -25.65
C GLU A 55 -23.07 18.15 -24.33
N PRO A 56 -22.09 18.96 -23.89
CA PRO A 56 -22.25 19.78 -22.72
C PRO A 56 -23.42 20.75 -22.90
N SER A 57 -24.09 21.10 -21.80
CA SER A 57 -25.20 22.06 -21.87
C SER A 57 -24.71 23.39 -22.48
N PRO A 58 -25.54 24.14 -23.24
CA PRO A 58 -25.14 25.42 -23.85
C PRO A 58 -24.60 26.48 -22.87
N TYR A 59 -24.88 26.32 -21.57
CA TYR A 59 -24.43 27.22 -20.50
C TYR A 59 -23.26 26.66 -19.69
N PHE A 60 -22.72 25.49 -20.03
CA PHE A 60 -21.65 24.86 -19.27
C PHE A 60 -20.42 25.75 -19.24
N ASP A 61 -19.95 26.21 -20.41
CA ASP A 61 -18.74 27.03 -20.51
C ASP A 61 -18.90 28.39 -19.81
N SER A 62 -20.08 29.01 -19.94
CA SER A 62 -20.34 30.29 -19.30
C SER A 62 -20.40 30.16 -17.77
N LYS A 63 -21.06 29.12 -17.25
CA LYS A 63 -21.08 28.83 -15.81
C LYS A 63 -19.71 28.45 -15.28
N LEU A 64 -18.95 27.64 -16.02
CA LEU A 64 -17.60 27.24 -15.66
C LEU A 64 -16.68 28.46 -15.61
N ALA A 65 -16.74 29.34 -16.61
CA ALA A 65 -15.96 30.57 -16.65
C ALA A 65 -16.33 31.52 -15.49
N VAL A 66 -17.61 31.62 -15.13
CA VAL A 66 -18.06 32.39 -13.97
C VAL A 66 -17.50 31.79 -12.68
N ARG A 67 -17.65 30.47 -12.47
CA ARG A 67 -17.10 29.80 -11.28
C ARG A 67 -15.60 29.91 -11.18
N MET A 68 -14.87 29.75 -12.28
CA MET A 68 -13.42 29.91 -12.30
C MET A 68 -12.99 31.33 -11.90
N ARG A 69 -13.72 32.36 -12.34
CA ARG A 69 -13.45 33.75 -11.94
C ARG A 69 -13.84 34.04 -10.50
N GLU A 70 -14.92 33.44 -10.00
CA GLU A 70 -15.33 33.53 -8.60
C GLU A 70 -14.26 32.93 -7.69
N GLU A 71 -13.76 31.74 -7.99
CA GLU A 71 -12.66 31.10 -7.24
C GLU A 71 -11.34 31.87 -7.35
N GLN A 72 -11.02 32.46 -8.51
CA GLN A 72 -9.83 33.31 -8.67
C GLN A 72 -9.91 34.63 -7.88
N ARG A 73 -11.12 35.13 -7.65
CA ARG A 73 -11.38 36.35 -6.86
C ARG A 73 -11.65 36.06 -5.39
N ALA A 74 -11.95 34.82 -5.04
CA ALA A 74 -12.01 34.36 -3.68
C ALA A 74 -10.65 34.58 -3.00
N GLU A 75 -10.66 34.72 -1.67
CA GLU A 75 -9.42 34.94 -0.94
C GLU A 75 -8.43 33.81 -1.25
N PRO A 76 -7.15 34.15 -1.51
CA PRO A 76 -6.16 33.15 -1.81
C PRO A 76 -6.08 32.16 -0.64
N ALA A 77 -6.17 30.86 -0.95
CA ALA A 77 -6.08 29.77 0.02
C ALA A 77 -5.00 30.06 1.07
N GLY A 78 -5.39 29.98 2.35
CA GLY A 78 -4.50 30.28 3.48
C GLY A 78 -3.27 29.39 3.49
N LEU A 79 -2.24 29.77 4.25
CA LEU A 79 -1.00 28.99 4.36
C LEU A 79 -1.24 27.52 4.73
N LEU A 80 -2.21 27.26 5.62
CA LEU A 80 -2.58 25.91 6.04
C LEU A 80 -3.24 25.12 4.90
N GLU A 81 -4.15 25.73 4.15
CA GLU A 81 -4.77 25.09 2.99
C GLU A 81 -3.75 24.81 1.89
N ARG A 82 -2.80 25.71 1.65
CA ARG A 82 -1.69 25.48 0.72
C ARG A 82 -0.78 24.34 1.17
N MET A 83 -0.47 24.23 2.46
CA MET A 83 0.27 23.08 3.01
C MET A 83 -0.52 21.77 2.84
N ARG A 84 -1.80 21.77 3.17
CA ARG A 84 -2.67 20.60 3.04
C ARG A 84 -2.82 20.16 1.58
N ALA A 85 -3.06 21.10 0.68
CA ALA A 85 -3.16 20.83 -0.76
C ALA A 85 -1.84 20.27 -1.31
N ARG A 86 -0.69 20.82 -0.89
CA ARG A 86 0.62 20.30 -1.26
C ARG A 86 0.91 18.91 -0.71
N LEU A 87 0.36 18.57 0.46
CA LEU A 87 0.53 17.26 1.09
C LEU A 87 -0.42 16.20 0.51
N LEU A 88 -1.65 16.58 0.14
CA LEU A 88 -2.65 15.67 -0.42
C LEU A 88 -2.51 15.47 -1.93
N PHE A 89 -2.26 16.54 -2.69
CA PHE A 89 -2.22 16.51 -4.15
C PHE A 89 -0.80 16.59 -4.72
N GLY A 90 0.21 16.86 -3.88
CA GLY A 90 1.60 16.78 -4.28
C GLY A 90 2.07 15.33 -4.35
N SER A 91 1.71 14.62 -5.41
CA SER A 91 2.00 13.18 -5.57
C SER A 91 3.49 12.84 -5.67
N ASN A 92 4.39 13.82 -5.68
CA ASN A 92 5.84 13.63 -5.83
C ASN A 92 6.67 14.36 -4.75
N VAL A 93 6.07 14.78 -3.63
CA VAL A 93 6.91 15.22 -2.51
C VAL A 93 7.51 13.97 -1.89
N HIS A 94 8.71 13.59 -2.33
CA HIS A 94 9.53 12.61 -1.64
C HIS A 94 9.80 13.14 -0.22
N LEU A 95 8.89 12.89 0.72
CA LEU A 95 9.03 13.23 2.13
C LEU A 95 10.01 12.29 2.84
N ARG A 96 10.46 11.23 2.15
CA ARG A 96 11.43 10.24 2.65
C ARG A 96 12.71 10.84 3.26
N PRO A 97 13.44 11.77 2.61
CA PRO A 97 14.68 12.31 3.18
C PRO A 97 14.41 13.25 4.38
N ILE A 98 13.30 13.99 4.38
CA ILE A 98 12.92 14.87 5.50
C ILE A 98 12.47 14.03 6.70
N ALA A 99 11.70 12.97 6.47
CA ALA A 99 11.28 12.04 7.52
C ALA A 99 12.48 11.32 8.16
N VAL A 100 13.46 10.88 7.38
CA VAL A 100 14.70 10.27 7.90
C VAL A 100 15.51 11.29 8.71
N GLY A 101 15.64 12.53 8.23
CA GLY A 101 16.34 13.59 8.96
C GLY A 101 15.67 13.93 10.30
N ALA A 102 14.34 14.07 10.32
CA ALA A 102 13.57 14.33 11.54
C ALA A 102 13.64 13.16 12.53
N LEU A 103 13.55 11.91 12.03
CA LEU A 103 13.65 10.71 12.84
C LEU A 103 15.06 10.56 13.44
N ALA A 104 16.12 10.85 12.68
CA ALA A 104 17.49 10.86 13.21
C ALA A 104 17.67 11.93 14.30
N LEU A 105 17.09 13.12 14.12
CA LEU A 105 17.15 14.20 15.11
C LEU A 105 16.37 13.84 16.39
N LEU A 106 15.20 13.20 16.26
CA LEU A 106 14.44 12.65 17.38
C LEU A 106 15.18 11.52 18.10
N ILE A 107 15.91 10.67 17.37
CA ILE A 107 16.76 9.62 17.97
C ILE A 107 17.97 10.25 18.68
N ILE A 108 18.53 11.35 18.19
CA ILE A 108 19.66 12.02 18.87
C ILE A 108 19.17 12.73 20.14
N ILE A 109 18.05 13.45 20.09
CA ILE A 109 17.48 14.14 21.25
C ILE A 109 16.89 13.13 22.26
N GLY A 110 16.13 12.15 21.78
CA GLY A 110 15.57 11.08 22.60
C GLY A 110 16.65 10.12 23.10
N GLY A 111 17.41 9.51 22.19
CA GLY A 111 18.48 8.56 22.52
C GLY A 111 19.64 9.16 23.32
N GLY A 112 19.94 10.45 23.18
CA GLY A 112 20.93 11.15 24.01
C GLY A 112 20.51 11.28 25.48
N THR A 113 19.21 11.42 25.77
CA THR A 113 18.70 11.42 27.15
C THR A 113 18.54 10.01 27.71
N TYR A 114 18.17 9.01 26.90
CA TYR A 114 18.12 7.62 27.34
C TYR A 114 19.50 7.01 27.64
N ALA A 115 20.54 7.34 26.86
CA ALA A 115 21.90 6.87 27.12
C ALA A 115 22.51 7.49 28.40
N GLY A 116 22.17 8.76 28.70
CA GLY A 116 22.58 9.41 29.95
C GLY A 116 21.83 8.91 31.19
N LEU A 117 20.55 8.56 31.06
CA LEU A 117 19.72 8.06 32.16
C LEU A 117 19.93 6.56 32.46
N MET A 118 20.31 5.73 31.47
CA MET A 118 20.62 4.31 31.72
C MET A 118 21.92 4.09 32.50
N SER A 119 22.85 5.05 32.48
CA SER A 119 24.10 4.97 33.24
C SER A 119 23.94 5.35 34.71
N SER A 120 22.79 5.90 35.12
CA SER A 120 22.57 6.35 36.49
C SER A 120 21.16 6.00 36.98
N ASN A 121 21.11 4.92 37.77
CA ASN A 121 20.06 4.59 38.74
C ASN A 121 18.75 3.96 38.23
N SER A 122 18.64 2.67 38.57
CA SER A 122 17.54 2.07 39.32
C SER A 122 16.10 2.29 38.83
N ALA A 123 15.58 1.23 38.20
CA ALA A 123 14.22 0.71 38.28
C ALA A 123 13.09 1.67 38.73
N ALA A 124 12.31 2.14 37.76
CA ALA A 124 10.90 2.44 37.96
C ALA A 124 10.09 1.78 36.83
N PRO A 125 8.97 1.10 37.12
CA PRO A 125 8.16 0.47 36.09
C PRO A 125 7.48 1.56 35.27
N VAL A 126 7.89 1.66 34.00
CA VAL A 126 7.26 2.53 33.01
C VAL A 126 5.85 2.00 32.76
N LYS A 127 4.82 2.81 33.06
CA LYS A 127 3.44 2.49 32.72
C LYS A 127 3.32 2.37 31.20
N THR A 128 3.01 1.18 30.73
CA THR A 128 2.75 0.87 29.33
C THR A 128 1.50 1.64 28.87
N SER A 129 1.60 2.29 27.72
CA SER A 129 0.45 2.90 27.04
C SER A 129 -0.52 1.79 26.63
N ALA A 130 -1.84 2.05 26.67
CA ALA A 130 -2.88 1.08 26.33
C ALA A 130 -2.68 0.44 24.94
N ALA A 131 -2.08 1.16 23.98
CA ALA A 131 -1.76 0.64 22.66
C ALA A 131 -0.59 -0.37 22.68
N VAL A 132 0.34 -0.24 23.63
CA VAL A 132 1.46 -1.19 23.81
C VAL A 132 0.97 -2.46 24.52
N GLU A 133 0.05 -2.32 25.47
CA GLU A 133 -0.63 -3.45 26.11
C GLU A 133 -1.46 -4.25 25.08
N ASP A 134 -2.11 -3.55 24.15
CA ASP A 134 -2.89 -4.16 23.07
C ASP A 134 -2.00 -4.93 22.06
N LEU A 135 -0.87 -4.34 21.68
CA LEU A 135 0.11 -5.03 20.84
C LEU A 135 0.73 -6.24 21.55
N LYS A 136 0.91 -6.17 22.87
CA LYS A 136 1.39 -7.29 23.67
C LYS A 136 0.37 -8.42 23.76
N SER A 137 -0.91 -8.09 23.95
CA SER A 137 -2.02 -9.05 23.90
C SER A 137 -2.10 -9.78 22.55
N LEU A 138 -1.86 -9.08 21.43
CA LEU A 138 -1.83 -9.70 20.11
C LEU A 138 -0.62 -10.63 19.91
N ASP A 139 0.55 -10.29 20.46
CA ASP A 139 1.76 -11.11 20.41
C ASP A 139 1.62 -12.41 21.22
N ASP A 140 1.05 -12.30 22.44
CA ASP A 140 0.81 -13.45 23.31
C ASP A 140 -0.17 -14.45 22.64
N ASN A 141 -1.22 -13.96 21.96
CA ASN A 141 -2.14 -14.83 21.21
C ASN A 141 -1.45 -15.53 20.04
N ALA A 142 -0.56 -14.85 19.30
CA ALA A 142 0.20 -15.46 18.21
C ALA A 142 1.10 -16.61 18.71
N GLN A 143 1.70 -16.45 19.89
CA GLN A 143 2.50 -17.49 20.53
C GLN A 143 1.67 -18.72 20.93
N VAL A 144 0.44 -18.52 21.43
CA VAL A 144 -0.48 -19.63 21.74
C VAL A 144 -0.83 -20.44 20.48
N PHE A 145 -1.05 -19.77 19.34
CA PHE A 145 -1.30 -20.47 18.07
C PHE A 145 -0.08 -21.27 17.60
N GLN A 146 1.13 -20.77 17.80
CA GLN A 146 2.36 -21.51 17.49
C GLN A 146 2.53 -22.72 18.40
N GLN A 147 2.21 -22.58 19.69
CA GLN A 147 2.29 -23.68 20.64
C GLN A 147 1.26 -24.77 20.35
N LEU A 148 0.02 -24.39 19.99
CA LEU A 148 -1.00 -25.34 19.56
C LEU A 148 -0.61 -26.08 18.27
N ASN A 149 -0.05 -25.38 17.28
CA ASN A 149 0.42 -26.02 16.05
C ASN A 149 1.61 -26.97 16.30
N SER A 150 2.45 -26.67 17.29
CA SER A 150 3.53 -27.58 17.69
C SER A 150 3.04 -28.82 18.42
N LEU A 151 1.97 -28.72 19.21
CA LEU A 151 1.35 -29.86 19.88
C LEU A 151 0.59 -30.75 18.89
N ASP A 152 -0.11 -30.17 17.91
CA ASP A 152 -0.79 -30.90 16.83
C ASP A 152 0.21 -31.67 15.93
N GLN A 153 1.38 -31.07 15.66
CA GLN A 153 2.46 -31.78 14.97
C GLN A 153 3.06 -32.92 15.79
N ASN A 154 3.23 -32.73 17.10
CA ASN A 154 3.72 -33.79 17.97
C ASN A 154 2.72 -34.96 18.12
N ASP A 155 1.41 -34.68 18.17
CA ASP A 155 0.36 -35.72 18.20
C ASP A 155 0.25 -36.47 16.85
N GLN A 156 0.64 -35.84 15.75
CA GLN A 156 0.64 -36.45 14.42
C GLN A 156 1.89 -37.31 14.16
N ASP A 157 3.02 -37.00 14.81
CA ASP A 157 4.24 -37.82 14.77
C ASP A 157 4.17 -39.05 15.71
N ASP A 158 3.39 -39.00 16.79
CA ASP A 158 3.20 -40.14 17.71
C ASP A 158 2.12 -41.16 17.25
N ASN A 159 1.32 -40.83 16.22
CA ASN A 159 0.26 -41.70 15.69
C ASN A 159 0.53 -42.17 14.24
N GLY A 160 1.81 -42.38 13.91
CA GLY A 160 2.28 -42.71 12.56
C GLY A 160 3.20 -43.93 12.44
N GLY A 161 3.31 -44.80 13.46
CA GLY A 161 4.22 -45.94 13.33
C GLY A 161 4.32 -46.90 14.51
N SER A 162 3.32 -47.75 14.73
CA SER A 162 3.59 -49.11 15.21
C SER A 162 2.47 -50.05 14.76
N SER A 163 2.56 -50.47 13.50
CA SER A 163 1.99 -51.71 13.02
C SER A 163 3.06 -52.40 12.18
N ASN A 164 3.41 -53.61 12.64
CA ASN A 164 4.06 -54.71 11.95
C ASN A 164 5.56 -55.00 12.22
N ASP A 165 5.75 -56.29 12.54
CA ASP A 165 6.92 -57.17 12.33
C ASP A 165 8.05 -57.23 13.38
N LEU A 166 7.87 -58.13 14.37
CA LEU A 166 8.60 -59.42 14.47
C LEU A 166 7.94 -60.39 15.46
#